data_AF-A0A2R7RIK2-F1
#
_entry.id   AF-A0A2R7RIK2-F1
#
_cell.length_a   1.000
_cell.length_b   1.000
_cell.length_c   1.000
_cell.angle_alpha   90.00
_cell.angle_beta   90.00
_cell.angle_gamma   90.00
#
_symmetry.space_group_name_H-M   'P 1'
#
loop_
_entity.id
_entity.type
_entity.pdbx_description
1 polymer ?
#
loop_
_entity_poly.entity_id
_entity_poly.type
_entity_poly.pdbx_seq_one_letter_code
_entity_poly.pdbx_strand_id
1 'polypeptide(L)'
;MSLIGMDTDALYDQANRLLKIAHDLRTAQAELNAASGALVTIWDGDGAKTHRTELLAEAGRLGGTAKAIESAARSIHQAADRQRMISSW
;
A
#
# COMPACT_ATOMS: atom_id res chain seq x y z
N MET A 1 -13.55 30.64 6.92
CA MET A 1 -12.90 29.39 6.48
C MET A 1 -12.12 29.74 5.23
N SER A 2 -10.78 29.72 5.27
CA SER A 2 -9.96 30.15 4.13
C SER A 2 -9.95 29.06 3.04
N LEU A 3 -9.91 29.46 1.77
CA LEU A 3 -9.84 28.55 0.62
C LEU A 3 -8.66 27.57 0.75
N ILE A 4 -7.55 28.02 1.36
CA ILE A 4 -6.33 27.23 1.59
C ILE A 4 -6.52 26.13 2.63
N GLY A 5 -7.37 26.34 3.64
CA GLY A 5 -7.71 25.30 4.62
C GLY A 5 -8.48 24.13 4.00
N MET A 6 -9.43 24.42 3.10
CA MET A 6 -10.19 23.39 2.38
C MET A 6 -9.31 22.52 1.47
N ASP A 7 -8.32 23.13 0.80
CA ASP A 7 -7.39 22.37 -0.06
C ASP A 7 -6.44 21.48 0.76
N THR A 8 -6.04 21.94 1.94
CA THR A 8 -5.16 21.17 2.83
C THR A 8 -5.87 19.94 3.40
N ASP A 9 -7.14 20.07 3.80
CA ASP A 9 -7.95 18.95 4.30
C ASP A 9 -8.17 17.89 3.19
N ALA A 10 -8.40 18.33 1.94
CA ALA A 10 -8.52 17.43 0.81
C ALA A 10 -7.23 16.62 0.53
N LEU A 11 -6.05 17.22 0.75
CA LEU A 11 -4.76 16.52 0.63
C LEU A 11 -4.58 15.47 1.72
N TYR A 12 -4.96 15.75 2.97
CA TYR A 12 -4.94 14.76 4.04
C TYR A 12 -5.89 13.60 3.74
N ASP A 13 -7.09 13.88 3.25
CA ASP A 13 -8.05 12.84 2.86
C ASP A 13 -7.53 11.95 1.73
N GLN A 14 -6.87 12.53 0.72
CA GLN A 14 -6.22 11.76 -0.34
C GLN A 14 -5.09 10.88 0.19
N ALA A 15 -4.23 11.41 1.07
CA ALA A 15 -3.15 10.65 1.68
C ALA A 15 -3.67 9.49 2.52
N ASN A 16 -4.73 9.70 3.31
CA ASN A 16 -5.38 8.67 4.10
C ASN A 16 -5.99 7.56 3.23
N ARG A 17 -6.61 7.92 2.09
CA ARG A 17 -7.12 6.94 1.11
C ARG A 17 -5.99 6.09 0.53
N LEU A 18 -4.84 6.71 0.21
CA LEU A 18 -3.66 5.98 -0.27
C LEU A 18 -3.11 5.03 0.80
N LEU A 19 -3.04 5.46 2.06
CA LEU A 19 -2.64 4.58 3.17
C LEU A 19 -3.58 3.38 3.32
N LYS A 20 -4.90 3.58 3.15
CA LYS A 20 -5.86 2.48 3.14
C LYS A 20 -5.59 1.50 1.99
N ILE A 21 -5.32 2.00 0.79
CA ILE A 21 -4.97 1.14 -0.36
C ILE A 21 -3.69 0.34 -0.08
N ALA A 22 -2.67 0.98 0.49
CA ALA A 22 -1.44 0.27 0.85
C ALA A 22 -1.68 -0.82 1.91
N HIS A 23 -2.53 -0.55 2.90
CA HIS A 23 -2.95 -1.54 3.88
C HIS A 23 -3.64 -2.73 3.20
N ASP A 24 -4.62 -2.47 2.34
CA ASP A 24 -5.37 -3.52 1.62
C ASP A 24 -4.43 -4.37 0.73
N LEU A 25 -3.42 -3.76 0.10
CA LEU A 25 -2.38 -4.48 -0.66
C LEU A 25 -1.49 -5.36 0.24
N ARG A 26 -1.17 -4.92 1.46
CA ARG A 26 -0.42 -5.76 2.41
C ARG A 26 -1.25 -6.94 2.90
N THR A 27 -2.56 -6.76 3.08
CA THR A 27 -3.47 -7.87 3.40
C THR A 27 -3.47 -8.90 2.27
N ALA A 28 -3.63 -8.45 1.02
CA ALA A 28 -3.56 -9.34 -0.15
C ALA A 28 -2.19 -10.05 -0.26
N GLN A 29 -1.08 -9.35 0.01
CA GLN A 29 0.25 -9.96 0.08
C GLN A 29 0.31 -11.09 1.13
N ALA A 30 -0.25 -10.87 2.32
CA ALA A 30 -0.26 -11.87 3.39
C ALA A 30 -1.09 -13.09 3.01
N GLU A 31 -2.24 -12.88 2.36
CA GLU A 31 -3.11 -13.95 1.86
C GLU A 31 -2.42 -14.78 0.76
N LEU A 32 -1.72 -14.14 -0.19
CA LEU A 32 -0.95 -14.86 -1.21
C LEU A 32 0.21 -15.67 -0.61
N ASN A 33 0.90 -15.11 0.39
CA ASN A 33 1.94 -15.85 1.11
C ASN A 33 1.35 -17.08 1.83
N ALA A 34 0.21 -16.94 2.50
CA ALA A 34 -0.48 -18.04 3.15
C ALA A 34 -0.93 -19.12 2.14
N ALA A 35 -1.54 -18.70 1.02
CA ALA A 35 -1.95 -19.59 -0.06
C ALA A 35 -0.75 -20.36 -0.65
N SER A 36 0.39 -19.69 -0.84
CA SER A 36 1.62 -20.33 -1.33
C SER A 36 2.14 -21.42 -0.38
N GLY A 37 1.99 -21.23 0.94
CA GLY A 37 2.32 -22.23 1.94
C GLY A 37 1.39 -23.44 1.89
N ALA A 38 0.08 -23.20 1.79
CA ALA A 38 -0.92 -24.25 1.70
C ALA A 38 -0.79 -25.09 0.42
N LEU A 39 -0.45 -24.46 -0.70
CA LEU A 39 -0.31 -25.13 -2.00
C LEU A 39 0.77 -26.24 -1.97
N VAL A 40 1.84 -26.01 -1.21
CA VAL A 40 2.93 -26.99 -1.01
C VAL A 40 2.51 -28.13 -0.08
N THR A 41 1.57 -27.88 0.84
CA THR A 41 1.04 -28.93 1.72
C THR A 41 0.06 -29.84 1.00
N ILE A 42 -0.70 -29.31 0.04
CA ILE A 42 -1.79 -30.03 -0.65
C ILE A 42 -1.30 -30.76 -1.90
N TRP A 43 -0.31 -30.19 -2.61
CA TRP A 43 0.18 -30.76 -3.86
C TRP A 43 1.70 -30.91 -3.83
N ASP A 44 2.16 -32.16 -3.74
CA ASP A 44 3.58 -32.50 -3.86
C ASP A 44 3.87 -32.88 -5.32
N GLY A 45 4.29 -31.90 -6.11
CA GLY A 45 4.61 -32.06 -7.53
C GLY A 45 5.29 -30.82 -8.10
N ASP A 46 5.99 -30.96 -9.22
CA ASP A 46 6.73 -29.83 -9.80
C ASP A 46 5.82 -28.67 -10.23
N GLY A 47 4.57 -28.96 -10.63
CA GLY A 47 3.55 -27.92 -10.89
C GLY A 47 3.26 -27.06 -9.65
N ALA A 48 3.21 -27.68 -8.46
CA ALA A 48 3.00 -26.97 -7.20
C ALA A 48 4.18 -26.06 -6.82
N LYS A 49 5.42 -26.49 -7.10
CA LYS A 49 6.62 -25.67 -6.90
C LYS A 49 6.63 -24.45 -7.81
N THR A 50 6.23 -24.62 -9.07
CA THR A 50 6.10 -23.51 -10.03
C THR A 50 5.05 -22.51 -9.56
N HIS A 51 3.84 -22.98 -9.23
CA HIS A 51 2.76 -22.10 -8.75
C HIS A 51 3.13 -21.40 -7.43
N ARG A 52 3.80 -22.08 -6.49
CA ARG A 52 4.33 -21.46 -5.28
C ARG A 52 5.28 -20.30 -5.61
N THR A 53 6.18 -20.51 -6.57
CA THR A 53 7.15 -19.48 -6.99
C THR A 53 6.45 -18.27 -7.59
N GLU A 54 5.43 -18.50 -8.43
CA GLU A 54 4.62 -17.43 -9.02
C GLU A 54 3.84 -16.63 -7.96
N LEU A 55 3.21 -17.31 -7.00
CA LEU A 55 2.49 -16.67 -5.90
C LEU A 55 3.41 -15.83 -5.01
N LEU A 56 4.60 -16.34 -4.68
CA LEU A 56 5.59 -15.58 -3.90
C LEU A 56 6.11 -14.36 -4.67
N ALA A 57 6.29 -14.48 -5.99
CA ALA A 57 6.70 -13.37 -6.83
C ALA A 57 5.61 -12.27 -6.88
N GLU A 58 4.34 -12.66 -6.99
CA GLU A 58 3.22 -11.71 -6.93
C GLU A 58 3.10 -11.05 -5.55
N ALA A 59 3.22 -11.82 -4.47
CA ALA A 59 3.25 -11.27 -3.11
C ALA A 59 4.38 -10.25 -2.93
N GLY A 60 5.56 -10.53 -3.51
CA GLY A 60 6.68 -9.58 -3.55
C GLY A 60 6.34 -8.28 -4.29
N ARG A 61 5.67 -8.37 -5.45
CA ARG A 61 5.21 -7.20 -6.22
C ARG A 61 4.21 -6.36 -5.42
N LEU A 62 3.20 -6.99 -4.80
CA LEU A 62 2.22 -6.29 -3.96
C LEU A 62 2.89 -5.55 -2.79
N GLY A 63 3.85 -6.19 -2.12
CA GLY A 63 4.60 -5.56 -1.04
C GLY A 63 5.44 -4.37 -1.50
N GLY A 64 6.03 -4.45 -2.70
CA GLY A 64 6.73 -3.32 -3.33
C GLY A 64 5.80 -2.14 -3.62
N THR A 65 4.64 -2.42 -4.23
CA THR A 65 3.62 -1.40 -4.53
C THR A 65 3.08 -0.75 -3.27
N ALA A 66 2.77 -1.52 -2.22
CA ALA A 66 2.30 -0.99 -0.95
C ALA A 66 3.31 0.00 -0.34
N LYS A 67 4.61 -0.33 -0.34
CA LYS A 67 5.68 0.57 0.14
C LYS A 67 5.78 1.85 -0.68
N ALA A 68 5.61 1.76 -1.99
CA ALA A 68 5.62 2.93 -2.87
C ALA A 68 4.45 3.86 -2.56
N ILE A 69 3.25 3.31 -2.38
CA ILE A 69 2.04 4.06 -2.02
C ILE A 69 2.17 4.69 -0.63
N GLU A 70 2.69 3.97 0.37
CA GLU A 70 2.96 4.54 1.70
C GLU A 70 3.93 5.72 1.66
N SER A 71 4.94 5.62 0.79
CA SER A 71 5.91 6.70 0.60
C SER A 71 5.29 7.91 -0.09
N ALA A 72 4.45 7.70 -1.10
CA ALA A 72 3.69 8.76 -1.76
C ALA A 72 2.73 9.46 -0.78
N ALA A 73 1.98 8.69 0.01
CA ALA A 73 1.07 9.23 1.02
C ALA A 73 1.79 10.09 2.07
N ARG A 74 2.95 9.63 2.55
CA ARG A 74 3.79 10.42 3.47
C ARG A 74 4.28 11.72 2.84
N SER A 75 4.68 11.70 1.57
CA SER A 75 5.08 12.92 0.86
C SER A 75 3.92 13.92 0.72
N ILE A 76 2.69 13.43 0.53
CA ILE A 76 1.48 14.27 0.48
C ILE A 76 1.19 14.87 1.86
N HIS A 77 1.27 14.09 2.94
CA HIS A 77 1.15 14.62 4.31
C HIS A 77 2.14 15.76 4.57
N GLN A 78 3.42 15.57 4.23
CA GLN A 78 4.46 16.59 4.40
C GLN A 78 4.23 17.84 3.53
N ALA A 79 3.60 17.69 2.36
CA ALA A 79 3.22 18.83 1.53
C ALA A 79 2.06 19.61 2.15
N ALA A 80 1.04 18.90 2.66
CA ALA A 80 -0.09 19.50 3.36
C ALA A 80 0.35 20.25 4.63
N ASP A 81 1.24 19.65 5.44
CA ASP A 81 1.82 20.28 6.63
C ASP A 81 2.52 21.61 6.27
N ARG A 82 3.30 21.61 5.17
CA ARG A 82 3.99 22.82 4.69
C ARG A 82 3.02 23.91 4.24
N GLN A 83 1.94 23.56 3.55
CA GLN A 83 0.92 24.54 3.12
C GLN A 83 0.17 25.15 4.33
N ARG A 84 -0.11 24.32 5.35
CA ARG A 84 -0.73 24.79 6.59
C ARG A 84 0.14 25.79 7.33
N MET A 85 1.45 25.56 7.39
CA MET A 85 2.38 26.51 8.01
C MET A 85 2.43 27.86 7.27
N ILE A 86 2.46 27.84 5.93
CA ILE A 86 2.52 29.07 5.12
C ILE A 86 1.24 29.90 5.29
N SER A 87 0.07 29.26 5.39
CA SER A 87 -1.22 29.95 5.54
C SER A 87 -1.51 30.49 6.95
N SER A 88 -0.62 30.22 7.92
CA SER A 88 -0.75 30.68 9.31
C SER A 88 -0.04 32.02 9.61
N TRP A 89 0.54 32.66 8.59
CA TRP A 89 1.14 34.01 8.61
C TRP A 89 0.21 35.03 7.93
#